data_AF-A0A7Y3BVN7-F1
#
_entry.id   AF-A0A7Y3BVN7-F1
#
_cell.length_a   1.000
_cell.length_b   1.000
_cell.length_c   1.000
_cell.angle_alpha   90.00
_cell.angle_beta   90.00
_cell.angle_gamma   90.00
#
_symmetry.space_group_name_H-M   'P 1'
#
loop_
_entity.id
_entity.type
_entity.pdbx_description
1 polymer ?
#
loop_
_entity_poly.entity_id
_entity_poly.type
_entity_poly.pdbx_seq_one_letter_code
_entity_poly.pdbx_strand_id
1 'polypeptide(L)'
;MACEDALEAGVAFDQVFVVDGDERGMALAEIVGVAPRVVTADVFAKVATTETPQSPVAVVHIPRSELKPGLAVMVLWGLADPGNTGTLIRTAAAFG
;
A
#
# COMPACT_ATOMS: atom_id res chain seq x y z
N MET A 1 4.77 -1.91 6.10
CA MET A 1 3.32 -2.18 6.21
C MET A 1 2.60 -1.96 4.90
N ALA A 2 2.38 -0.73 4.39
CA ALA A 2 1.56 -0.55 3.17
C ALA A 2 1.97 -1.39 1.94
N CYS A 3 3.27 -1.51 1.66
CA CYS A 3 3.77 -2.35 0.56
C CYS A 3 3.66 -3.86 0.86
N GLU A 4 3.75 -4.26 2.13
CA GLU A 4 3.55 -5.65 2.55
C GLU A 4 2.07 -6.02 2.45
N ASP A 5 1.18 -5.15 2.90
CA ASP A 5 -0.28 -5.31 2.76
C ASP A 5 -0.68 -5.44 1.28
N ALA A 6 -0.05 -4.65 0.39
CA ALA A 6 -0.28 -4.74 -1.06
C ALA A 6 0.23 -6.06 -1.65
N LEU A 7 1.38 -6.57 -1.19
CA LEU A 7 1.89 -7.89 -1.57
C LEU A 7 0.94 -9.00 -1.09
N GLU A 8 0.49 -8.96 0.17
CA GLU A 8 -0.45 -9.93 0.73
C GLU A 8 -1.80 -9.91 0.00
N ALA A 9 -2.26 -8.72 -0.40
CA ALA A 9 -3.46 -8.55 -1.22
C ALA A 9 -3.29 -9.00 -2.68
N GLY A 10 -2.11 -9.46 -3.09
CA GLY A 10 -1.83 -9.93 -4.46
C GLY A 10 -1.86 -8.81 -5.50
N VAL A 11 -1.56 -7.58 -5.08
CA VAL A 11 -1.52 -6.43 -5.98
C VAL A 11 -0.29 -6.52 -6.89
N ALA A 12 -0.44 -6.17 -8.16
CA ALA A 12 0.67 -6.12 -9.10
C ALA A 12 1.51 -4.85 -8.90
N PHE A 13 2.83 -5.02 -8.90
CA PHE A 13 3.82 -3.94 -8.73
C PHE A 13 4.46 -3.61 -10.09
N ASP A 14 4.55 -2.32 -10.42
CA ASP A 14 5.23 -1.83 -11.63
C ASP A 14 6.65 -1.34 -11.32
N GLN A 15 6.84 -0.66 -10.19
CA GLN A 15 8.12 -0.09 -9.77
C GLN A 15 8.26 -0.11 -8.25
N VAL A 16 9.48 -0.32 -7.76
CA VAL A 16 9.82 -0.22 -6.34
C VAL A 16 11.02 0.72 -6.19
N PHE A 17 10.87 1.77 -5.38
CA PHE A 17 11.91 2.71 -5.00
C PHE A 17 12.38 2.39 -3.59
N VAL A 18 13.69 2.21 -3.42
CA VAL A 18 14.30 1.75 -2.18
C VAL A 18 15.42 2.70 -1.79
N VAL A 19 15.52 3.06 -0.52
CA VAL A 19 16.69 3.81 -0.02
C VAL A 19 17.87 2.87 0.13
N ASP A 20 19.08 3.32 -0.20
CA ASP A 20 20.29 2.51 -0.04
C ASP A 20 20.43 1.97 1.41
N GLY A 21 20.76 0.69 1.53
CA GLY A 21 20.83 -0.03 2.81
C GLY A 21 19.51 -0.58 3.36
N ASP A 22 18.36 -0.36 2.71
CA ASP A 22 17.09 -0.97 3.12
C ASP A 22 16.94 -2.40 2.58
N GLU A 23 17.44 -3.37 3.36
CA GLU A 23 17.37 -4.81 3.04
C GLU A 23 15.93 -5.31 2.88
N ARG A 24 14.97 -4.77 3.65
CA ARG A 24 13.56 -5.18 3.57
C ARG A 24 12.93 -4.71 2.26
N GLY A 25 13.19 -3.47 1.86
CA GLY A 25 12.73 -2.93 0.58
C GLY A 25 13.32 -3.69 -0.62
N MET A 26 14.59 -4.10 -0.52
CA MET A 26 15.23 -4.93 -1.54
C MET A 26 14.59 -6.33 -1.62
N ALA A 27 14.36 -6.98 -0.48
CA ALA A 27 13.70 -8.29 -0.44
C ALA A 27 12.27 -8.23 -0.98
N LEU A 28 11.51 -7.17 -0.67
CA LEU A 28 10.18 -6.95 -1.25
C LEU A 28 10.25 -6.91 -2.78
N ALA A 29 11.18 -6.11 -3.33
CA ALA A 29 11.34 -5.94 -4.78
C ALA A 29 11.66 -7.29 -5.48
N GLU A 30 12.48 -8.12 -4.84
CA GLU A 30 12.77 -9.48 -5.30
C GLU A 30 11.53 -10.37 -5.28
N ILE A 31 10.76 -10.37 -4.18
CA ILE A 31 9.53 -11.18 -4.04
C ILE A 31 8.49 -10.81 -5.11
N VAL A 32 8.31 -9.52 -5.38
CA VAL A 32 7.35 -9.06 -6.41
C VAL A 32 7.92 -9.14 -7.83
N GLY A 33 9.19 -9.53 -8.00
CA GLY A 33 9.84 -9.68 -9.29
C GLY A 33 10.09 -8.38 -10.05
N VAL A 34 10.25 -7.26 -9.33
CA VAL A 34 10.48 -5.93 -9.91
C VAL A 34 11.90 -5.47 -9.59
N ALA A 35 12.64 -5.02 -10.61
CA ALA A 35 13.98 -4.48 -10.40
C ALA A 35 13.92 -3.21 -9.51
N PRO A 36 14.57 -3.20 -8.34
CA PRO A 36 14.51 -2.06 -7.44
C PRO A 36 15.28 -0.86 -8.01
N ARG A 37 14.72 0.34 -7.80
CA ARG A 37 15.40 1.62 -8.05
C ARG A 37 15.94 2.15 -6.73
N VAL A 38 17.25 2.00 -6.53
CA VAL A 38 17.92 2.58 -5.37
C VAL A 38 18.00 4.10 -5.54
N VAL A 39 17.48 4.84 -4.55
CA VAL A 39 17.45 6.30 -4.53
C VAL A 39 18.07 6.84 -3.24
N THR A 40 18.53 8.08 -3.27
CA THR A 40 18.99 8.76 -2.05
C THR A 40 17.82 9.10 -1.14
N ALA A 41 18.09 9.31 0.15
CA ALA A 41 17.06 9.75 1.11
C ALA A 41 16.37 11.05 0.66
N ASP A 42 17.11 12.00 0.08
CA ASP A 42 16.55 13.26 -0.43
C ASP A 42 15.60 13.07 -1.60
N VAL A 43 15.92 12.15 -2.52
CA VAL A 43 15.04 11.80 -3.65
C VAL A 43 13.81 11.07 -3.12
N PHE A 44 14.01 10.13 -2.19
CA PHE A 44 12.93 9.38 -1.57
C PHE A 44 11.92 10.30 -0.85
N ALA A 45 12.42 11.28 -0.10
CA ALA A 45 11.59 12.26 0.60
C ALA A 45 10.73 13.13 -0.35
N LYS A 46 11.16 13.30 -1.61
CA LYS A 46 10.38 14.05 -2.62
C LYS A 46 9.27 13.23 -3.28
N VAL A 47 9.45 11.91 -3.38
CA VAL A 47 8.44 11.02 -3.99
C VAL A 47 7.44 10.48 -2.97
N ALA A 48 7.80 10.45 -1.70
CA ALA A 48 6.89 10.09 -0.63
C ALA A 48 5.94 11.24 -0.28
N THR A 49 4.68 10.91 0.01
CA THR A 49 3.63 11.88 0.35
C THR A 49 3.40 12.05 1.85
N THR A 50 4.17 11.37 2.69
CA THR A 50 4.04 11.37 4.16
C THR A 50 5.12 12.23 4.81
N GLU A 51 4.84 12.83 5.97
CA GLU A 51 5.81 13.65 6.71
C GLU A 51 7.08 12.87 7.12
N THR A 52 6.94 11.58 7.45
CA THR A 52 8.05 10.68 7.80
C THR A 52 8.08 9.46 6.86
N PRO A 53 8.57 9.62 5.63
CA PRO A 53 8.66 8.53 4.65
C PRO A 53 9.41 7.33 5.20
N GLN A 54 8.86 6.13 4.99
CA GLN A 54 9.55 4.87 5.27
C GLN A 54 9.79 4.14 3.94
N SER A 55 11.01 3.68 3.70
CA SER A 55 11.34 2.83 2.56
C SER A 55 10.68 1.44 2.72
N PRO A 56 10.21 0.79 1.63
CA PRO A 56 10.17 1.27 0.24
C PRO A 56 8.87 2.01 -0.14
N VAL A 57 8.88 2.72 -1.28
CA VAL A 57 7.69 3.26 -1.98
C VAL A 57 7.53 2.53 -3.31
N ALA A 58 6.30 2.16 -3.66
CA ALA A 58 6.02 1.41 -4.89
C ALA A 58 4.93 2.05 -5.75
N VAL A 59 5.03 1.80 -7.06
CA VAL A 59 3.94 2.02 -8.01
C VAL A 59 3.22 0.69 -8.21
N VAL A 60 1.92 0.68 -7.97
CA VAL A 60 1.09 -0.53 -7.98
C VAL A 60 -0.18 -0.34 -8.79
N HIS A 61 -0.75 -1.45 -9.26
CA HIS A 61 -2.06 -1.45 -9.92
C HIS A 61 -3.17 -1.37 -8.88
N ILE A 62 -4.12 -0.45 -9.04
CA ILE A 62 -5.30 -0.44 -8.18
C ILE A 62 -6.18 -1.65 -8.55
N PRO A 63 -6.40 -2.62 -7.64
CA PRO A 63 -7.19 -3.79 -7.95
C PRO A 63 -8.65 -3.39 -8.21
N ARG A 64 -9.29 -4.06 -9.18
CA ARG A 64 -10.74 -3.95 -9.38
C ARG A 64 -11.45 -4.96 -8.50
N SER A 65 -12.38 -4.47 -7.69
CA SER A 65 -13.25 -5.29 -6.87
C SER A 65 -14.69 -5.19 -7.36
N GLU A 66 -15.37 -6.33 -7.41
CA GLU A 66 -16.80 -6.43 -7.72
C GLU A 66 -17.56 -6.85 -6.47
N LEU A 67 -18.72 -6.23 -6.24
CA LEU A 67 -19.61 -6.62 -5.15
C LEU A 67 -20.26 -7.97 -5.50
N LYS A 68 -19.98 -9.01 -4.70
CA LYS A 68 -20.59 -10.33 -4.88
C LYS A 68 -21.84 -10.47 -4.00
N PRO A 69 -22.90 -11.14 -4.49
CA PRO A 69 -24.06 -11.48 -3.67
C PRO A 69 -23.67 -12.35 -2.47
N GLY A 70 -24.44 -12.26 -1.38
CA GLY A 70 -24.27 -13.11 -0.20
C GLY A 70 -23.17 -12.69 0.76
N LEU A 71 -22.57 -11.51 0.57
CA LEU A 71 -21.60 -10.92 1.49
C LEU A 71 -22.29 -10.05 2.55
N ALA A 72 -21.73 -10.01 3.76
CA ALA A 72 -22.05 -8.95 4.71
C ALA A 72 -21.51 -7.62 4.17
N VAL A 73 -22.32 -6.57 4.22
CA VAL A 73 -21.96 -5.28 3.60
C VAL A 73 -22.07 -4.17 4.63
N MET A 74 -21.02 -3.36 4.74
CA MET A 74 -21.04 -2.12 5.51
C MET A 74 -21.26 -0.93 4.55
N VAL A 75 -22.37 -0.22 4.73
CA VAL A 75 -22.69 0.96 3.92
C VAL A 75 -22.29 2.22 4.67
N LEU A 76 -21.39 2.99 4.08
CA LEU A 76 -20.95 4.28 4.61
C LEU A 76 -21.78 5.39 3.98
N TRP A 77 -22.57 6.11 4.79
CA TRP A 77 -23.44 7.19 4.33
C TRP A 77 -23.23 8.47 5.14
N GLY A 78 -22.99 9.59 4.47
CA GLY A 78 -22.87 10.90 5.12
C GLY A 78 -21.62 11.09 5.98
N LEU A 79 -20.48 10.47 5.60
CA LEU A 79 -19.21 10.68 6.29
C LEU A 79 -18.76 12.14 6.21
N ALA A 80 -18.68 12.81 7.36
CA ALA A 80 -18.30 14.22 7.46
C ALA A 80 -16.78 14.46 7.35
N ASP A 81 -15.96 13.50 7.78
CA ASP A 81 -14.50 13.57 7.72
C ASP A 81 -13.93 12.27 7.12
N PRO A 82 -13.29 12.31 5.95
CA PRO A 82 -12.71 11.12 5.32
C PRO A 82 -11.60 10.48 6.16
N GLY A 83 -10.99 11.20 7.11
CA GLY A 83 -9.92 10.68 7.97
C GLY A 83 -10.31 9.43 8.76
N ASN A 84 -11.59 9.27 9.10
CA ASN A 84 -12.11 8.12 9.84
C ASN A 84 -12.43 6.89 8.96
N THR A 85 -12.47 7.07 7.63
CA THR A 85 -12.84 5.99 6.69
C THR A 85 -11.87 4.83 6.75
N GLY A 86 -10.56 5.10 6.87
CA GLY A 86 -9.55 4.05 6.97
C GLY A 86 -9.72 3.18 8.22
N THR A 87 -10.13 3.77 9.34
CA THR A 87 -10.44 3.02 10.57
C THR A 87 -11.65 2.12 10.37
N LEU A 88 -12.72 2.63 9.76
CA LEU A 88 -13.92 1.83 9.46
C LEU A 88 -13.59 0.66 8.53
N ILE A 89 -12.78 0.87 7.50
CA ILE A 89 -12.34 -0.19 6.57
C ILE A 89 -11.56 -1.28 7.32
N ARG A 90 -10.60 -0.89 8.19
CA ARG A 90 -9.84 -1.86 8.99
C ARG A 90 -10.72 -2.62 9.97
N THR A 91 -11.69 -1.95 10.58
CA THR A 91 -12.69 -2.61 11.44
C THR A 91 -13.47 -3.64 10.64
N ALA A 92 -14.02 -3.29 9.47
CA ALA A 92 -14.72 -4.24 8.63
C ALA A 92 -13.83 -5.45 8.27
N ALA A 93 -12.60 -5.20 7.80
CA ALA A 93 -11.65 -6.28 7.49
C ALA A 93 -11.36 -7.22 8.68
N ALA A 94 -11.38 -6.70 9.92
CA ALA A 94 -11.18 -7.50 11.13
C ALA A 94 -12.41 -8.36 11.52
N PHE A 95 -13.61 -8.00 11.07
CA PHE A 95 -14.86 -8.70 11.36
C PHE A 95 -15.34 -9.62 10.22
N GLY A 96 -14.72 -9.53 9.03
CA GLY A 96 -15.03 -10.35 7.84
C GLY A 96 -15.99 -9.67 6.86
#